data_AF-A0A7G1IC39-F1
#
_entry.id   AF-A0A7G1IC39-F1
#
_cell.length_a   1.000
_cell.length_b   1.000
_cell.length_c   1.000
_cell.angle_alpha   90.00
_cell.angle_beta   90.00
_cell.angle_gamma   90.00
#
_symmetry.space_group_name_H-M   'P 1'
#
loop_
_entity.id
_entity.type
_entity.pdbx_description
1 polymer ?
#
loop_
_entity_poly.entity_id
_entity_poly.type
_entity_poly.pdbx_seq_one_letter_code
_entity_poly.pdbx_strand_id
1 'polypeptide(L)'
;MKSIDELAADPNFTTARTGADRSVTFLPDPPRAQRHYTVISVDDHIVEPPDTFTGRLPHRFADRAPHVVDTDDGGQTWVYDGQLLPNVGFNAVVGRPVAEYGFEPMRFDEMRRVHGISMRASKTWISTASTPR
;
A
#
# COMPACT_ATOMS: atom_id res chain seq x y z
N MET A 1 10.51 -1.92 -21.48
CA MET A 1 10.24 -2.35 -20.08
C MET A 1 8.73 -2.37 -19.93
N LYS A 2 8.13 -3.43 -19.37
CA LYS A 2 6.67 -3.51 -19.26
C LYS A 2 6.14 -2.44 -18.29
N SER A 3 5.02 -1.79 -18.61
CA SER A 3 4.35 -0.84 -17.70
C SER A 3 3.68 -1.59 -16.54
N ILE A 4 3.28 -0.87 -15.47
CA ILE A 4 2.57 -1.51 -14.36
C ILE A 4 1.21 -2.04 -14.80
N ASP A 5 0.53 -1.34 -15.70
CA ASP A 5 -0.75 -1.76 -16.26
C ASP A 5 -0.58 -3.03 -17.12
N GLU A 6 0.52 -3.12 -17.88
CA GLU A 6 0.86 -4.31 -18.64
C GLU A 6 1.19 -5.51 -17.74
N LEU A 7 1.80 -5.27 -16.57
CA LEU A 7 2.07 -6.32 -15.59
C LEU A 7 0.80 -6.73 -14.83
N ALA A 8 -0.07 -5.78 -14.49
CA ALA A 8 -1.35 -6.04 -13.84
C ALA A 8 -2.30 -6.83 -14.75
N ALA A 9 -2.25 -6.59 -16.05
CA ALA A 9 -3.02 -7.33 -17.06
C ALA A 9 -2.40 -8.69 -17.43
N ASP A 10 -1.18 -9.01 -16.98
CA ASP A 10 -0.51 -10.28 -17.28
C ASP A 10 -0.87 -11.34 -16.22
N PRO A 11 -1.77 -12.30 -16.54
CA PRO A 11 -2.23 -13.30 -15.57
C PRO A 11 -1.12 -14.27 -15.14
N ASN A 12 0.03 -14.27 -15.82
CA ASN A 12 1.18 -15.10 -15.48
C ASN A 12 2.20 -14.39 -14.60
N PHE A 13 2.01 -13.09 -14.30
CA PHE A 13 2.96 -12.34 -13.49
C PHE A 13 2.87 -12.70 -12.00
N THR A 14 1.67 -13.04 -11.51
CA THR A 14 1.46 -13.49 -10.13
C THR A 14 0.63 -14.76 -10.09
N THR A 15 0.71 -15.48 -8.96
CA THR A 15 -0.15 -16.65 -8.71
C THR A 15 -1.39 -16.31 -7.87
N ALA A 16 -1.59 -15.04 -7.53
CA ALA A 16 -2.69 -14.61 -6.69
C ALA A 16 -4.02 -14.68 -7.42
N ARG A 17 -5.02 -15.21 -6.72
CA ARG A 17 -6.42 -15.20 -7.17
C ARG A 17 -6.99 -13.78 -7.05
N THR A 18 -7.81 -13.39 -8.03
CA THR A 18 -8.44 -12.07 -8.13
C THR A 18 -9.97 -12.17 -8.05
N GLY A 19 -10.65 -11.03 -7.91
CA GLY A 19 -12.11 -10.98 -7.87
C GLY A 19 -12.72 -11.81 -6.74
N ALA A 20 -13.77 -12.57 -7.03
CA ALA A 20 -14.54 -13.33 -6.05
C ALA A 20 -13.74 -14.46 -5.36
N ASP A 21 -12.69 -14.98 -6.00
CA ASP A 21 -11.86 -16.07 -5.48
C ASP A 21 -10.63 -15.58 -4.70
N ARG A 22 -10.50 -14.26 -4.53
CA ARG A 22 -9.42 -13.61 -3.77
C ARG A 22 -9.53 -13.99 -2.29
N SER A 23 -8.38 -14.27 -1.67
CA SER A 23 -8.26 -14.46 -0.23
C SER A 23 -7.32 -13.44 0.39
N VAL A 24 -7.61 -13.04 1.63
CA VAL A 24 -6.76 -12.18 2.45
C VAL A 24 -6.49 -12.90 3.75
N THR A 25 -5.30 -13.47 3.89
CA THR A 25 -4.88 -14.20 5.10
C THR A 25 -3.52 -13.73 5.61
N PHE A 26 -3.27 -13.99 6.89
CA PHE A 26 -1.98 -13.72 7.53
C PHE A 26 -1.34 -15.01 8.04
N LEU A 27 -0.06 -15.17 7.73
CA LEU A 27 0.84 -16.10 8.39
C LEU A 27 0.95 -15.75 9.88
N PRO A 28 1.16 -16.76 10.74
CA PRO A 28 1.43 -16.54 12.16
C PRO A 28 2.69 -15.69 12.37
N ASP A 29 2.74 -15.00 13.51
CA ASP A 29 3.96 -14.28 13.90
C ASP A 29 5.12 -15.26 14.09
N PRO A 30 6.27 -15.05 13.43
CA PRO A 30 7.41 -15.90 13.63
C PRO A 30 7.95 -15.72 15.06
N PRO A 31 8.53 -16.78 15.67
CA PRO A 31 9.20 -16.63 16.95
C PRO A 31 10.37 -15.64 16.83
N ARG A 32 10.67 -14.94 17.93
CA ARG A 32 11.83 -14.04 17.97
C ARG A 32 13.12 -14.84 17.72
N ALA A 33 13.86 -14.46 16.68
CA ALA A 33 15.17 -15.03 16.38
C ALA A 33 16.31 -14.23 17.03
N GLN A 34 17.41 -14.90 17.38
CA GLN A 34 18.65 -14.23 17.76
C GLN A 34 19.22 -13.45 16.56
N ARG A 35 19.72 -12.24 16.82
CA ARG A 35 20.32 -11.35 15.83
C ARG A 35 21.83 -11.32 16.07
N HIS A 36 22.62 -11.78 15.10
CA HIS A 36 24.08 -11.80 15.21
C HIS A 36 24.73 -10.47 14.79
N TYR A 37 24.05 -9.70 13.95
CA TYR A 37 24.52 -8.43 13.42
C TYR A 37 23.48 -7.35 13.64
N THR A 38 23.96 -6.14 13.93
CA THR A 38 23.13 -4.93 13.92
C THR A 38 23.00 -4.47 12.49
N VAL A 39 21.80 -4.56 11.94
CA VAL A 39 21.44 -3.95 10.65
C VAL A 39 20.69 -2.67 10.92
N ILE A 40 21.10 -1.58 10.26
CA ILE A 40 20.40 -0.30 10.29
C ILE A 40 19.69 -0.15 8.95
N SER A 41 18.36 -0.09 8.99
CA SER A 41 17.58 0.29 7.82
C SER A 41 17.72 1.80 7.63
N VAL A 42 18.17 2.21 6.45
CA VAL A 42 18.31 3.63 6.05
C VAL A 42 17.11 4.12 5.25
N ASP A 43 16.19 3.21 4.90
CA ASP A 43 15.02 3.53 4.10
C ASP A 43 13.83 2.64 4.49
N ASP A 44 13.01 3.13 5.41
CA ASP A 44 11.76 2.51 5.81
C ASP A 44 10.61 3.47 5.51
N HIS A 45 9.53 2.93 4.94
CA HIS A 45 8.29 3.68 4.79
C HIS A 45 7.20 3.04 5.66
N ILE A 46 6.17 3.82 5.94
CA ILE A 46 4.94 3.35 6.60
C ILE A 46 3.77 3.56 5.64
N VAL A 47 2.70 2.79 5.81
CA VAL A 47 1.41 3.16 5.22
C VAL A 47 0.65 3.92 6.28
N GLU A 48 0.36 5.18 6.02
CA GLU A 48 -0.28 6.06 6.98
C GLU A 48 -1.78 5.72 7.12
N PRO A 49 -2.38 5.93 8.31
CA PRO A 49 -3.83 5.81 8.47
C PRO A 49 -4.61 6.67 7.46
N PRO A 50 -5.81 6.25 7.02
CA PRO A 50 -6.59 6.98 6.01
C PRO A 50 -7.00 8.39 6.46
N ASP A 51 -7.03 8.66 7.76
CA ASP A 51 -7.38 9.95 8.37
C ASP A 51 -6.15 10.84 8.66
N THR A 52 -4.96 10.48 8.16
CA THR A 52 -3.69 11.17 8.47
C THR A 52 -3.72 12.67 8.20
N PHE A 53 -4.41 13.12 7.14
CA PHE A 53 -4.45 14.55 6.79
C PHE A 53 -5.71 15.27 7.26
N THR A 54 -6.71 14.54 7.76
CA THR A 54 -8.01 15.08 8.17
C THR A 54 -7.84 16.14 9.25
N GLY A 55 -8.25 17.38 8.94
CA GLY A 55 -8.18 18.51 9.88
C GLY A 55 -6.77 18.99 10.25
N ARG A 56 -5.71 18.46 9.61
CA ARG A 56 -4.31 18.81 9.92
C ARG A 56 -3.69 19.82 8.95
N LEU A 57 -4.42 20.19 7.90
CA LEU A 57 -4.01 21.19 6.91
C LEU A 57 -4.63 22.57 7.19
N PRO A 58 -3.96 23.67 6.82
CA PRO A 58 -4.58 25.00 6.83
C PRO A 58 -5.89 25.01 6.03
N HIS A 59 -6.89 25.75 6.52
CA HIS A 59 -8.25 25.76 5.95
C HIS A 59 -8.29 25.96 4.42
N ARG A 60 -7.43 26.83 3.88
CA ARG A 60 -7.33 27.08 2.43
C ARG A 60 -6.94 25.86 1.58
N PHE A 61 -6.45 24.79 2.19
CA PHE A 61 -6.05 23.56 1.53
C PHE A 61 -6.93 22.36 1.91
N ALA A 62 -7.97 22.55 2.73
CA ALA A 62 -8.81 21.46 3.22
C ALA A 62 -9.44 20.65 2.06
N ASP A 63 -9.93 21.33 1.03
CA ASP A 63 -10.56 20.69 -0.14
C ASP A 63 -9.56 19.90 -1.02
N ARG A 64 -8.26 20.16 -0.85
CA ARG A 64 -7.16 19.48 -1.58
C ARG A 64 -6.39 18.51 -0.69
N ALA A 65 -6.87 18.29 0.54
CA ALA A 65 -6.24 17.37 1.47
C ALA A 65 -6.19 15.96 0.88
N PRO A 66 -5.05 15.25 1.00
CA PRO A 66 -5.01 13.85 0.62
C PRO A 66 -6.02 13.05 1.44
N HIS A 67 -6.77 12.19 0.78
CA HIS A 67 -7.78 11.36 1.41
C HIS A 67 -7.92 10.03 0.67
N VAL A 68 -8.50 9.04 1.33
CA VAL A 68 -8.75 7.72 0.76
C VAL A 68 -10.19 7.64 0.27
N VAL A 69 -10.41 7.01 -0.88
CA VAL A 69 -11.73 6.70 -1.44
C VAL A 69 -11.84 5.20 -1.75
N ASP A 70 -13.03 4.65 -1.62
CA ASP A 70 -13.33 3.30 -2.12
C ASP A 70 -13.44 3.33 -3.65
N THR A 71 -13.01 2.25 -4.30
CA THR A 71 -13.06 2.08 -5.76
C THR A 71 -14.14 1.07 -6.17
N ASP A 72 -14.61 1.14 -7.41
CA ASP A 72 -15.71 0.30 -7.92
C ASP A 72 -15.39 -1.21 -7.91
N ASP A 73 -14.10 -1.56 -7.94
CA ASP A 73 -13.58 -2.93 -7.84
C ASP A 73 -13.43 -3.43 -6.39
N GLY A 74 -13.92 -2.66 -5.40
CA GLY A 74 -13.91 -3.01 -3.98
C GLY A 74 -12.62 -2.63 -3.24
N GLY A 75 -11.67 -1.98 -3.93
CA GLY A 75 -10.42 -1.49 -3.35
C GLY A 75 -10.52 -0.18 -2.59
N GLN A 76 -9.37 0.32 -2.13
CA GLN A 76 -9.20 1.67 -1.58
C GLN A 76 -7.94 2.33 -2.14
N THR A 77 -8.06 3.60 -2.55
CA THR A 77 -6.98 4.37 -3.18
C THR A 77 -6.86 5.76 -2.60
N TRP A 78 -5.66 6.32 -2.64
CA TRP A 78 -5.45 7.70 -2.25
C TRP A 78 -5.80 8.65 -3.40
N VAL A 79 -6.42 9.78 -3.04
CA VAL A 79 -6.57 10.95 -3.89
C VAL A 79 -5.60 12.01 -3.41
N TYR A 80 -4.70 12.44 -4.29
CA TYR A 80 -3.79 13.57 -4.05
C TYR A 80 -4.05 14.63 -5.12
N ASP A 81 -4.48 15.83 -4.69
CA ASP A 81 -4.73 16.95 -5.61
C ASP A 81 -5.66 16.59 -6.80
N GLY A 82 -6.68 15.78 -6.52
CA GLY A 82 -7.62 15.29 -7.54
C GLY A 82 -7.11 14.11 -8.39
N GLN A 83 -5.87 13.65 -8.18
CA GLN A 83 -5.31 12.50 -8.87
C GLN A 83 -5.44 11.23 -8.03
N LEU A 84 -5.92 10.15 -8.66
CA LEU A 84 -5.97 8.82 -8.07
C LEU A 84 -4.57 8.20 -8.12
N LEU A 85 -4.02 7.86 -6.96
CA LEU A 85 -2.74 7.17 -6.83
C LEU A 85 -2.98 5.78 -6.21
N PRO A 86 -3.04 4.72 -7.04
CA PRO A 86 -3.43 3.38 -6.59
C PRO A 86 -2.44 2.76 -5.60
N ASN A 87 -2.99 2.14 -4.56
CA ASN A 87 -2.24 1.30 -3.63
C ASN A 87 -1.97 -0.06 -4.29
N VAL A 88 -0.76 -0.26 -4.80
CA VAL A 88 -0.35 -1.57 -5.34
C VAL A 88 -0.19 -2.57 -4.19
N GLY A 89 -0.93 -3.68 -4.22
CA GLY A 89 -0.96 -4.68 -3.15
C GLY A 89 0.41 -5.18 -2.69
N PHE A 90 1.38 -5.27 -3.61
CA PHE A 90 2.79 -5.61 -3.32
C PHE A 90 3.48 -4.71 -2.29
N ASN A 91 2.99 -3.50 -2.05
CA ASN A 91 3.66 -2.56 -1.15
C ASN A 91 3.50 -2.92 0.34
N ALA A 92 2.50 -3.73 0.72
CA ALA A 92 2.24 -4.07 2.13
C ALA A 92 1.87 -5.57 2.34
N VAL A 93 2.69 -6.49 1.80
CA VAL A 93 2.43 -7.94 1.87
C VAL A 93 3.09 -8.69 3.04
N VAL A 94 3.78 -7.99 3.95
CA VAL A 94 4.48 -8.65 5.08
C VAL A 94 3.51 -9.53 5.88
N GLY A 95 3.89 -10.79 6.04
CA GLY A 95 3.08 -11.77 6.76
C GLY A 95 1.91 -12.33 5.96
N ARG A 96 1.79 -12.09 4.65
CA ARG A 96 0.84 -12.81 3.78
C ARG A 96 1.49 -14.03 3.12
N PRO A 97 0.75 -15.08 2.74
CA PRO A 97 1.27 -16.14 1.90
C PRO A 97 1.68 -15.60 0.51
N VAL A 98 2.79 -16.08 -0.04
CA VAL A 98 3.29 -15.64 -1.36
C VAL A 98 2.26 -15.87 -2.47
N ALA A 99 1.46 -16.93 -2.37
CA ALA A 99 0.38 -17.24 -3.30
C ALA A 99 -0.77 -16.20 -3.30
N GLU A 100 -0.77 -15.24 -2.36
CA GLU A 100 -1.73 -14.14 -2.32
C GLU A 100 -1.12 -12.78 -2.76
N TYR A 101 0.12 -12.77 -3.22
CA TYR A 101 0.79 -11.54 -3.65
C TYR A 101 0.27 -11.15 -5.05
N GLY A 102 -0.48 -10.04 -5.13
CA GLY A 102 -1.11 -9.60 -6.37
C GLY A 102 -1.11 -8.08 -6.54
N PHE A 103 -1.61 -7.65 -7.70
CA PHE A 103 -1.82 -6.23 -8.02
C PHE A 103 -3.16 -5.68 -7.55
N GLU A 104 -4.12 -6.55 -7.22
CA GLU A 104 -5.45 -6.17 -6.74
C GLU A 104 -5.35 -5.14 -5.61
N PRO A 105 -6.16 -4.08 -5.65
CA PRO A 105 -6.07 -3.02 -4.67
C PRO A 105 -6.29 -3.59 -3.28
N MET A 106 -5.40 -3.23 -2.35
CA MET A 106 -5.57 -3.60 -0.95
C MET A 106 -6.34 -2.53 -0.22
N ARG A 107 -7.36 -2.97 0.51
CA ARG A 107 -8.02 -2.12 1.48
C ARG A 107 -7.15 -1.96 2.72
N PHE A 108 -7.30 -0.87 3.45
CA PHE A 108 -6.49 -0.61 4.64
C PHE A 108 -6.76 -1.64 5.76
N ASP A 109 -7.95 -2.22 5.82
CA ASP A 109 -8.33 -3.26 6.78
C ASP A 109 -7.79 -4.66 6.42
N GLU A 110 -7.31 -4.84 5.19
CA GLU A 110 -6.66 -6.06 4.69
C GLU A 110 -5.14 -6.07 4.96
N MET A 111 -4.61 -4.95 5.46
CA MET A 111 -3.21 -4.83 5.86
C MET A 111 -3.02 -5.30 7.30
N ARG A 112 -1.83 -5.86 7.58
CA ARG A 112 -1.48 -6.35 8.92
C ARG A 112 -1.39 -5.18 9.89
N ARG A 113 -2.19 -5.21 10.96
CA ARG A 113 -2.16 -4.18 12.00
C ARG A 113 -0.89 -4.30 12.85
N VAL A 114 -0.23 -3.18 13.12
CA VAL A 114 0.88 -3.09 14.08
C VAL A 114 0.66 -1.86 14.97
N HIS A 115 0.29 -2.04 16.24
CA HIS A 115 0.15 -0.97 17.25
C HIS A 115 -0.56 0.31 16.75
N GLY A 116 -1.71 0.17 16.06
CA GLY A 116 -2.50 1.31 15.56
C GLY A 116 -2.01 1.94 14.26
N ILE A 117 -0.92 1.42 13.67
CA ILE A 117 -0.41 1.78 12.34
C ILE A 117 -0.65 0.62 11.39
N SER A 118 -1.09 0.93 10.17
CA SER A 118 -1.17 -0.05 9.08
C SER A 118 0.24 -0.23 8.49
N MET A 119 1.03 -1.18 9.01
CA MET A 119 2.32 -1.65 8.46
C MET A 119 3.47 -0.67 8.10
N ARG A 120 4.68 -1.25 8.08
CA ARG A 120 5.84 -0.74 7.35
C ARG A 120 5.82 -1.30 5.94
N ALA A 121 5.89 -0.44 4.94
CA ALA A 121 6.15 -0.79 3.56
C ALA A 121 7.61 -0.42 3.25
N SER A 122 8.35 -1.26 2.57
CA SER A 122 9.64 -0.87 1.98
C SER A 122 9.42 -0.64 0.49
N LYS A 123 9.07 0.59 0.10
CA LYS A 123 9.19 1.07 -1.29
C LYS A 123 9.02 2.60 -1.37
N THR A 124 10.07 3.22 -1.88
CA THR A 124 10.22 4.61 -2.35
C THR A 124 9.15 4.97 -3.38
N TRP A 125 8.43 6.10 -3.27
CA TRP A 125 7.90 6.93 -4.38
C TRP A 125 7.15 8.19 -3.86
N ILE A 126 7.87 9.28 -3.56
CA ILE A 126 7.41 10.68 -3.75
C ILE A 126 8.61 11.44 -4.30
N SER A 127 8.78 11.48 -5.63
CA SER A 127 9.77 12.36 -6.27
C SER A 127 9.32 12.91 -7.63
N THR A 128 8.07 12.72 -8.04
CA THR A 128 7.55 13.28 -9.30
C THR A 128 6.29 14.10 -9.08
N ALA A 129 6.40 15.08 -8.18
CA ALA A 129 5.59 16.29 -8.26
C ALA A 129 6.52 17.45 -8.67
N SER A 130 7.16 17.32 -9.82
CA SER A 130 7.82 18.44 -10.48
C SER A 130 6.73 19.34 -11.06
N THR A 131 6.49 20.47 -10.40
CA THR A 131 5.68 21.57 -10.91
C THR A 131 6.16 21.97 -12.30
N PRO A 132 5.30 21.99 -13.34
CA PRO A 132 5.62 22.70 -14.56
C PRO A 132 5.68 24.20 -14.23
N ARG A 133 6.77 24.86 -14.64
CA ARG A 133 6.85 26.32 -14.68
C ARG A 133 6.01 26.87 -15.83
#